data_AF-A0A261FXQ1-F1
#
_entry.id   AF-A0A261FXQ1-F1
#
_cell.length_a   1.000
_cell.length_b   1.000
_cell.length_c   1.000
_cell.angle_alpha   90.00
_cell.angle_beta   90.00
_cell.angle_gamma   90.00
#
_symmetry.space_group_name_H-M   'P 1'
#
loop_
_entity.id
_entity.type
_entity.pdbx_description
1 polymer ?
#
loop_
_entity_poly.entity_id
_entity_poly.type
_entity_poly.pdbx_seq_one_letter_code
_entity_poly.pdbx_strand_id
1 'polypeptide(L)' 'MIIDTETKRKLREMSAQDLLDAFERLDERTIVPLSHAETVRLAVDNAHSVHVDAKIQRLVKRAGLRYPQADLRSIDLV' A
#
# COMPACT_ATOMS: atom_id res chain seq x y z
N MET A 1 -7.13 2.87 18.55
CA MET A 1 -7.24 3.31 17.13
C MET A 1 -6.36 4.53 16.97
N ILE A 2 -5.33 4.44 16.13
CA ILE A 2 -4.17 5.34 16.14
C ILE A 2 -4.47 6.75 15.59
N ILE A 3 -5.53 6.89 14.80
CA ILE A 3 -5.96 8.16 14.20
C ILE A 3 -7.42 8.47 14.56
N ASP A 4 -7.76 9.74 14.74
CA ASP A 4 -9.12 10.16 15.06
C ASP A 4 -10.02 10.25 13.80
N THR A 5 -11.34 10.40 14.00
CA THR A 5 -12.36 10.46 12.93
C THR A 5 -12.19 11.65 11.97
N GLU A 6 -11.78 12.82 12.46
CA GLU A 6 -11.52 14.01 11.65
C GLU A 6 -10.26 13.84 10.78
N THR A 7 -9.22 13.20 11.32
CA THR A 7 -8.03 12.83 10.56
C THR A 7 -8.38 11.85 9.43
N LYS A 8 -9.24 10.86 9.69
CA LYS A 8 -9.75 9.97 8.62
C LYS A 8 -10.53 10.71 7.54
N ARG A 9 -11.37 11.68 7.93
CA ARG A 9 -12.15 12.49 6.98
C ARG A 9 -11.22 13.25 6.03
N LYS A 10 -10.22 13.95 6.56
CA LYS A 10 -9.23 14.69 5.77
C LYS A 10 -8.47 13.80 4.80
N LEU A 11 -8.07 12.60 5.22
CA LEU A 11 -7.40 11.64 4.35
C LEU A 11 -8.28 11.19 3.18
N ARG A 12 -9.58 10.99 3.41
CA ARG A 12 -10.54 10.67 2.34
C ARG A 12 -10.73 11.84 1.37
N GLU A 13 -10.84 13.07 1.88
CA GLU A 13 -10.94 14.28 1.05
C GLU A 13 -9.71 14.48 0.16
N MET A 14 -8.52 14.14 0.67
CA MET A 14 -7.26 14.18 -0.08
C MET A 14 -7.08 12.99 -1.05
N SER A 15 -8.05 12.08 -1.16
CA SER A 15 -7.93 10.84 -1.92
C SER A 15 -6.75 9.94 -1.48
N ALA A 16 -6.31 10.07 -0.23
CA ALA A 16 -5.19 9.32 0.36
C ALA A 16 -5.68 8.01 1.01
N GLN A 17 -6.50 7.24 0.28
CA GLN A 17 -7.13 6.02 0.82
C GLN A 17 -6.09 4.95 1.16
N ASP A 18 -5.05 4.78 0.35
CA ASP A 18 -3.97 3.81 0.61
C ASP A 18 -3.24 4.12 1.95
N LEU A 19 -3.09 5.41 2.28
CA LEU A 19 -2.46 5.86 3.52
C LEU A 19 -3.40 5.68 4.72
N LEU A 20 -4.69 5.97 4.54
CA LEU A 20 -5.72 5.71 5.54
C LEU A 20 -5.75 4.22 5.93
N ASP A 21 -5.79 3.34 4.93
CA ASP A 21 -5.81 1.89 5.13
C ASP A 21 -4.51 1.42 5.81
N ALA A 22 -3.36 2.01 5.47
CA ALA A 22 -2.09 1.70 6.13
C ALA A 22 -2.10 2.08 7.62
N PHE A 23 -2.63 3.25 7.98
CA PHE A 23 -2.78 3.65 9.39
C PHE A 23 -3.77 2.77 10.16
N GLU A 24 -4.83 2.29 9.52
CA GLU A 24 -5.80 1.36 10.14
C GLU A 24 -5.22 -0.05 10.37
N ARG A 25 -4.24 -0.45 9.57
CA ARG A 25 -3.54 -1.75 9.69
C ARG A 25 -2.42 -1.75 10.73
N LEU A 26 -1.98 -0.58 11.20
CA LEU A 26 -0.97 -0.51 12.25
C LEU A 26 -1.56 -1.07 13.55
N ASP A 27 -0.91 -2.09 14.11
CA ASP A 27 -1.21 -2.62 15.44
C ASP A 27 -0.46 -1.80 16.50
N GLU A 28 -1.14 -1.38 17.56
CA GLU A 28 -0.59 -0.65 18.69
C GLU A 28 0.65 -1.36 19.27
N ARG A 29 0.70 -2.70 19.23
CA ARG A 29 1.89 -3.47 19.68
C ARG A 29 3.12 -3.31 18.79
N THR A 30 2.92 -3.09 17.49
CA THR A 30 3.99 -2.96 16.48
C THR A 30 4.64 -1.59 16.54
N ILE A 31 3.89 -0.56 16.94
CA ILE A 31 4.35 0.84 17.02
C ILE A 31 4.86 1.25 18.40
N VAL A 32 4.52 0.53 19.48
CA VAL A 32 5.07 0.78 20.84
C VAL A 32 6.60 0.91 20.88
N PRO A 33 7.40 0.07 20.18
CA PRO A 33 8.86 0.23 20.19
C PRO A 33 9.38 1.30 19.22
N LEU A 34 8.54 1.87 18.35
CA LEU A 34 8.96 2.77 17.29
C LEU A 34 8.85 4.24 17.73
N SER A 35 9.78 5.07 17.28
CA SER A 35 9.60 6.52 17.35
C SER A 35 8.43 6.97 16.44
N HIS A 36 7.92 8.17 16.69
CA HIS A 36 6.88 8.76 15.85
C HIS A 36 7.29 8.85 14.37
N ALA A 37 8.53 9.24 14.09
CA ALA A 37 9.06 9.32 12.74
C ALA A 37 9.11 7.95 12.04
N GLU A 38 9.50 6.90 12.77
CA GLU A 38 9.54 5.53 12.26
C GLU A 38 8.15 4.97 12.00
N THR A 39 7.19 5.30 12.85
CA THR A 39 5.77 4.94 12.68
C THR A 39 5.21 5.56 11.39
N VAL A 40 5.47 6.84 11.16
CA VAL A 40 5.04 7.53 9.93
C VAL A 40 5.72 6.93 8.71
N ARG A 41 7.03 6.68 8.77
CA ARG A 41 7.77 6.02 7.68
C ARG A 41 7.15 4.66 7.34
N LEU A 42 6.90 3.82 8.34
CA LEU A 42 6.28 2.51 8.16
C LEU A 42 4.89 2.60 7.50
N ALA A 43 4.05 3.55 7.94
CA ALA A 43 2.74 3.76 7.34
C ALA A 43 2.84 4.16 5.86
N VAL A 44 3.74 5.08 5.54
CA VAL A 44 3.98 5.55 4.18
C VAL A 44 4.53 4.44 3.29
N ASP A 45 5.49 3.65 3.78
CA ASP A 45 6.09 2.53 3.02
C ASP A 45 5.04 1.45 2.68
N ASN A 46 4.17 1.13 3.63
CA ASN A 46 3.05 0.21 3.43
C ASN A 46 2.04 0.75 2.41
N ALA A 47 1.66 2.03 2.55
CA ALA A 47 0.74 2.69 1.63
C ALA A 47 1.32 2.75 0.20
N HIS A 48 2.60 3.08 0.07
CA HIS A 48 3.28 3.18 -1.21
C HIS A 48 3.36 1.82 -1.91
N SER A 49 3.66 0.75 -1.19
CA SER A 49 3.67 -0.61 -1.75
C SER A 49 2.31 -0.98 -2.34
N VAL A 50 1.23 -0.77 -1.59
CA VAL A 50 -0.14 -1.01 -2.06
C VAL A 50 -0.50 -0.14 -3.26
N HIS A 51 -0.10 1.13 -3.24
CA HIS A 51 -0.33 2.07 -4.33
C HIS A 51 0.34 1.63 -5.63
N VAL A 52 1.60 1.20 -5.55
CA VAL A 52 2.37 0.69 -6.69
C VAL A 52 1.75 -0.58 -7.24
N ASP A 53 1.35 -1.53 -6.38
CA ASP A 53 0.69 -2.76 -6.80
C ASP A 53 -0.63 -2.46 -7.52
N ALA A 54 -1.48 -1.59 -6.96
CA ALA A 54 -2.73 -1.17 -7.59
C ALA A 54 -2.49 -0.51 -8.95
N LYS A 55 -1.44 0.32 -9.06
CA LYS A 55 -1.02 0.93 -10.33
C LYS A 55 -0.60 -0.13 -11.35
N ILE A 56 0.21 -1.11 -10.95
CA ILE A 56 0.62 -2.23 -11.81
C ILE A 56 -0.59 -3.00 -12.29
N GLN A 57 -1.51 -3.39 -11.41
CA GLN A 57 -2.72 -4.12 -11.77
C GLN A 57 -3.60 -3.36 -12.77
N ARG A 58 -3.73 -2.03 -12.61
CA ARG A 58 -4.45 -1.18 -13.58
C ARG A 58 -3.77 -1.16 -14.95
N LEU A 59 -2.44 -1.10 -14.99
CA LEU A 59 -1.67 -1.15 -16.24
C LEU A 59 -1.81 -2.51 -16.92
N VAL A 60 -1.64 -3.61 -16.19
CA VAL A 60 -1.82 -4.97 -16.68
C VAL A 60 -3.21 -5.17 -17.27
N LYS A 61 -4.27 -4.72 -16.56
CA LYS A 61 -5.64 -4.78 -17.05
C LYS A 61 -5.86 -3.96 -18.33
N ARG A 62 -5.24 -2.78 -18.44
CA ARG A 62 -5.33 -1.93 -19.62
C ARG A 62 -4.54 -2.47 -20.82
N ALA A 63 -3.45 -3.19 -20.59
CA ALA A 63 -2.60 -3.73 -21.63
C ALA A 63 -3.22 -4.94 -22.37
N GLY A 64 -4.23 -5.60 -21.78
CA GLY A 64 -4.93 -6.73 -22.42
C GLY A 64 -4.03 -7.95 -22.65
N LEU A 65 -3.08 -8.19 -21.75
CA LEU A 65 -2.12 -9.30 -21.87
C LEU A 65 -2.85 -10.65 -21.88
N ARG A 66 -2.47 -11.53 -22.82
CA ARG A 66 -3.00 -12.90 -22.89
C ARG A 66 -2.62 -13.73 -21.66
N TYR A 67 -1.41 -13.52 -21.16
CA TYR A 67 -0.89 -14.14 -19.94
C TYR A 67 -0.37 -13.05 -18.99
N PRO A 68 -1.22 -12.48 -18.12
CA PRO A 68 -0.86 -11.37 -17.24
C PRO A 68 0.26 -11.68 -16.25
N GLN A 69 0.44 -12.96 -15.91
CA GLN A 69 1.40 -13.44 -14.92
C GLN A 69 2.66 -14.05 -15.54
N ALA A 70 2.86 -13.88 -16.85
CA ALA A 70 4.04 -14.42 -17.52
C ALA A 70 5.31 -13.69 -17.01
N ASP A 71 6.25 -14.47 -16.49
CA ASP A 71 7.55 -13.99 -15.99
C ASP A 71 8.67 -14.77 -16.71
N LEU A 72 9.74 -14.06 -17.08
CA LEU A 72 10.95 -14.66 -17.68
C LEU A 72 11.58 -15.74 -16.79
N ARG A 73 11.39 -15.64 -15.46
CA ARG A 73 11.87 -16.63 -14.48
C ARG A 73 11.15 -17.98 -14.57
N SER A 74 9.97 -18.00 -15.18
CA SER A 74 9.16 -19.21 -15.38
C SER A 74 9.43 -19.90 -16.72
N ILE A 75 10.31 -19.35 -17.54
CA ILE A 75 10.70 -19.93 -18.82
C ILE A 75 11.78 -20.97 -18.56
N ASP A 76 11.48 -22.24 -18.86
CA ASP A 76 12.50 -23.28 -18.92
C ASP A 76 13.48 -22.94 -20.05
N LEU A 77 14.71 -22.60 -19.66
CA LEU A 77 15.82 -22.42 -20.59
C LEU A 77 16.45 -23.81 -20.78
N VAL A 78 16.24 -24.40 -21.97
CA VAL A 78 16.88 -25.65 -22.42
C VAL A 78 18.27 -25.36 -22.98
#